data_AF-A0A535F8H8-F1
#
_entry.id   AF-A0A535F8H8-F1
#
_cell.length_a   1.000
_cell.length_b   1.000
_cell.length_c   1.000
_cell.angle_alpha   90.00
_cell.angle_beta   90.00
_cell.angle_gamma   90.00
#
_symmetry.space_group_name_H-M   'P 1'
#
loop_
_entity.id
_entity.type
_entity.pdbx_description
1 polymer ?
#
loop_
_entity_poly.entity_id
_entity_poly.type
_entity_poly.pdbx_seq_one_letter_code
_entity_poly.pdbx_strand_id
1 'polypeptide(L)'
;MNDLALELMAQLGVTDTWCRKLTMLLPHDQAHTANQLDEVLDSHLPKLGATLRKHVKDALAIAAYRTQTTYPVVKLLLCDDAPQFNGLTAQLALCWIHEYRHYKKLTPRFLSHCHLLERFSEDFWKLYRKLLAYRHHPSQAEAETLQTEFERLFGQSSGYDLLDERKALTLAKKDPLLMVLSHPEI
;
A
#
# COMPACT_ATOMS: atom_id res chain seq x y z
N MET A 1 -8.54 -8.54 -22.45
CA MET A 1 -9.32 -8.51 -21.19
C MET A 1 -9.25 -9.90 -20.54
N ASN A 2 -9.19 -10.02 -19.21
CA ASN A 2 -9.32 -11.30 -18.50
C ASN A 2 -10.16 -11.12 -17.22
N ASP A 3 -10.54 -12.23 -16.56
CA ASP A 3 -11.37 -12.19 -15.35
C ASP A 3 -10.78 -11.33 -14.23
N LEU A 4 -9.44 -11.40 -14.04
CA LEU A 4 -8.73 -10.59 -13.05
C LEU A 4 -8.84 -9.09 -13.35
N ALA A 5 -8.76 -8.69 -14.63
CA ALA A 5 -8.92 -7.29 -15.01
C ALA A 5 -10.32 -6.77 -14.65
N LEU A 6 -11.37 -7.59 -14.83
CA LEU A 6 -12.74 -7.21 -14.47
C LEU A 6 -12.92 -7.07 -12.96
N GLU A 7 -12.33 -7.97 -12.17
CA GLU A 7 -12.31 -7.88 -10.71
C GLU A 7 -11.62 -6.59 -10.24
N LEU A 8 -10.42 -6.31 -10.78
CA LEU A 8 -9.64 -5.12 -10.45
C LEU A 8 -10.36 -3.82 -10.87
N MET A 9 -11.04 -3.83 -12.02
CA MET A 9 -11.86 -2.69 -12.46
C MET A 9 -12.96 -2.38 -11.45
N ALA A 10 -13.67 -3.40 -10.95
CA ALA A 10 -14.71 -3.20 -9.93
C ALA A 10 -14.11 -2.64 -8.63
N GLN A 11 -12.96 -3.16 -8.18
CA GLN A 11 -12.25 -2.67 -7.00
C GLN A 11 -11.80 -1.21 -7.13
N LEU A 12 -11.40 -0.78 -8.34
CA LEU A 12 -11.03 0.59 -8.65
C LEU A 12 -12.25 1.49 -8.96
N GLY A 13 -13.48 1.02 -8.74
CA GLY A 13 -14.70 1.82 -8.91
C GLY A 13 -15.15 2.01 -10.36
N VAL A 14 -14.71 1.16 -11.29
CA VAL A 14 -15.28 1.08 -12.63
C VAL A 14 -16.65 0.40 -12.53
N THR A 15 -17.71 1.10 -12.93
CA THR A 15 -19.07 0.55 -12.86
C THR A 15 -19.26 -0.61 -13.82
N ASP A 16 -20.16 -1.54 -13.50
CA ASP A 16 -20.51 -2.68 -14.35
C ASP A 16 -20.93 -2.29 -15.79
N THR A 17 -21.59 -1.15 -15.95
CA THR A 17 -21.95 -0.62 -17.29
C THR A 17 -20.71 -0.34 -18.15
N TRP A 18 -19.64 0.17 -17.54
CA TRP A 18 -18.36 0.40 -18.22
C TRP A 18 -17.60 -0.91 -18.44
N CYS A 19 -17.60 -1.83 -17.48
CA CYS A 19 -17.01 -3.15 -17.64
C CYS A 19 -17.60 -3.88 -18.85
N ARG A 20 -18.94 -3.91 -18.98
CA ARG A 20 -19.62 -4.51 -20.15
C ARG A 20 -19.19 -3.88 -21.48
N LYS A 21 -19.10 -2.54 -21.53
CA LYS A 21 -18.63 -1.84 -22.75
C LYS A 21 -17.18 -2.18 -23.08
N LEU A 22 -16.30 -2.22 -22.08
CA LEU A 22 -14.89 -2.52 -22.28
C LEU A 22 -14.67 -3.97 -22.74
N THR A 23 -15.43 -4.94 -22.22
CA THR A 23 -15.36 -6.34 -22.68
C THR A 23 -15.75 -6.51 -24.14
N MET A 24 -16.67 -5.68 -24.66
CA MET A 24 -17.01 -5.68 -26.10
C MET A 24 -15.92 -5.07 -26.98
N LEU A 25 -15.14 -4.12 -26.44
CA LEU A 25 -14.12 -3.37 -27.19
C LEU A 25 -12.73 -4.01 -27.12
N LEU A 26 -12.42 -4.72 -26.04
CA LEU A 26 -11.12 -5.31 -25.75
C LEU A 26 -11.29 -6.84 -25.70
N PRO A 27 -10.93 -7.56 -26.78
CA PRO A 27 -11.06 -9.01 -26.84
C PRO A 27 -10.40 -9.72 -25.65
N HIS A 28 -10.93 -10.90 -25.31
CA HIS A 28 -10.40 -11.71 -24.23
C HIS A 28 -8.97 -12.20 -24.57
N ASP A 29 -8.07 -12.21 -23.59
CA ASP A 29 -6.66 -12.67 -23.69
C ASP A 29 -5.81 -12.03 -24.79
N GLN A 30 -6.24 -10.89 -25.34
CA GLN A 30 -5.42 -10.10 -26.25
C GLN A 30 -4.55 -9.11 -25.47
N ALA A 31 -3.23 -9.19 -25.69
CA ALA A 31 -2.29 -8.22 -25.17
C ALA A 31 -2.35 -6.92 -26.00
N HIS A 32 -2.39 -5.79 -25.30
CA HIS A 32 -2.30 -4.46 -25.91
C HIS A 32 -1.15 -3.69 -25.27
N THR A 33 -0.38 -2.98 -26.09
CA THR A 33 0.53 -1.95 -25.58
C THR A 33 -0.27 -0.75 -25.07
N ALA A 34 0.38 0.12 -24.29
CA ALA A 34 -0.25 1.34 -23.80
C ALA A 34 -0.81 2.20 -24.94
N ASN A 35 -0.07 2.33 -26.05
CA ASN A 35 -0.49 3.11 -27.22
C ASN A 35 -1.72 2.48 -27.90
N GLN A 36 -1.72 1.17 -28.11
CA GLN A 36 -2.86 0.47 -28.71
C GLN A 36 -4.12 0.60 -27.84
N LEU A 37 -3.98 0.51 -26.52
CA LEU A 37 -5.09 0.72 -25.61
C LEU A 37 -5.60 2.16 -25.69
N ASP A 38 -4.70 3.15 -25.74
CA ASP A 38 -5.09 4.54 -25.89
C ASP A 38 -5.83 4.78 -27.21
N GLU A 39 -5.38 4.22 -28.34
CA GLU A 39 -6.07 4.31 -29.63
C GLU A 39 -7.50 3.74 -29.59
N VAL A 40 -7.70 2.59 -28.94
CA VAL A 40 -9.03 1.99 -28.75
C VAL A 40 -9.92 2.89 -27.90
N LEU A 41 -9.40 3.41 -26.79
CA LEU A 41 -10.14 4.28 -25.89
C LEU A 41 -10.48 5.63 -26.55
N ASP A 42 -9.56 6.20 -27.33
CA ASP A 42 -9.79 7.44 -28.06
C ASP A 42 -10.82 7.27 -29.18
N SER A 43 -10.77 6.14 -29.90
CA SER A 43 -11.70 5.87 -31.01
C SER A 43 -13.12 5.56 -30.54
N HIS A 44 -13.25 4.76 -29.49
CA HIS A 44 -14.55 4.22 -29.07
C HIS A 44 -15.13 4.90 -27.82
N LEU A 45 -14.29 5.47 -26.96
CA LEU A 45 -14.69 6.10 -25.70
C LEU A 45 -14.05 7.51 -25.53
N PRO A 46 -14.12 8.43 -26.52
CA PRO A 46 -13.41 9.71 -26.48
C PRO A 46 -13.84 10.64 -25.32
N LYS A 47 -15.02 10.42 -24.76
CA LYS A 47 -15.59 11.19 -23.64
C LYS A 47 -15.34 10.53 -22.27
N LEU A 48 -14.51 9.49 -22.21
CA LEU A 48 -14.18 8.82 -20.96
C LEU A 48 -13.37 9.76 -20.07
N GLY A 49 -13.89 10.04 -18.87
CA GLY A 49 -13.21 10.93 -17.93
C GLY A 49 -11.82 10.41 -17.54
N ALA A 50 -10.88 11.33 -17.32
CA ALA A 50 -9.47 11.00 -17.07
C ALA A 50 -9.26 10.00 -15.91
N THR A 51 -10.00 10.17 -14.81
CA THR A 51 -9.94 9.25 -13.66
C THR A 51 -10.37 7.84 -14.02
N LEU A 52 -11.51 7.70 -14.72
CA LEU A 52 -12.02 6.40 -15.13
C LEU A 52 -11.08 5.74 -16.15
N ARG A 53 -10.54 6.52 -17.09
CA ARG A 53 -9.52 6.06 -18.03
C ARG A 53 -8.29 5.52 -17.30
N LYS A 54 -7.80 6.24 -16.28
CA LYS A 54 -6.70 5.78 -15.42
C LYS A 54 -7.03 4.45 -14.75
N HIS A 55 -8.19 4.32 -14.11
CA HIS A 55 -8.57 3.08 -13.42
C HIS A 55 -8.67 1.88 -14.37
N VAL A 56 -9.19 2.08 -15.58
CA VAL A 56 -9.21 1.04 -16.63
C VAL A 56 -7.80 0.63 -17.02
N LYS A 57 -6.91 1.59 -17.27
CA LYS A 57 -5.51 1.31 -17.62
C LYS A 57 -4.76 0.61 -16.49
N ASP A 58 -4.93 1.07 -15.25
CA ASP A 58 -4.30 0.48 -14.06
C ASP A 58 -4.77 -0.98 -13.87
N ALA A 59 -6.08 -1.24 -13.94
CA ALA A 59 -6.62 -2.60 -13.82
C ALA A 59 -6.09 -3.55 -14.90
N LEU A 60 -6.06 -3.10 -16.17
CA LEU A 60 -5.52 -3.89 -17.28
C LEU A 60 -4.02 -4.15 -17.13
N ALA A 61 -3.24 -3.14 -16.72
CA ALA A 61 -1.81 -3.28 -16.52
C ALA A 61 -1.47 -4.22 -15.36
N ILE A 62 -2.17 -4.10 -14.23
CA ILE A 62 -2.01 -4.99 -13.07
C ILE A 62 -2.40 -6.42 -13.45
N ALA A 63 -3.53 -6.61 -14.15
CA ALA A 63 -3.94 -7.93 -14.59
C ALA A 63 -2.91 -8.57 -15.52
N ALA A 64 -2.44 -7.83 -16.52
CA ALA A 64 -1.39 -8.29 -17.43
C ALA A 64 -0.11 -8.68 -16.68
N TYR A 65 0.33 -7.86 -15.72
CA TYR A 65 1.48 -8.14 -14.87
C TYR A 65 1.29 -9.40 -14.00
N ARG A 66 0.10 -9.60 -13.43
CA ARG A 66 -0.18 -10.71 -12.52
C ARG A 66 -0.46 -12.04 -13.22
N THR A 67 -0.83 -12.02 -14.50
CA THR A 67 -1.12 -13.25 -15.28
C THR A 67 -0.04 -13.64 -16.27
N GLN A 68 0.96 -12.79 -16.52
CA GLN A 68 2.07 -13.16 -17.41
C GLN A 68 2.96 -14.26 -16.80
N THR A 69 3.64 -15.01 -17.67
CA THR A 69 4.51 -16.15 -17.31
C THR A 69 5.96 -15.98 -17.76
N THR A 70 6.28 -14.84 -18.39
CA THR A 70 7.61 -14.54 -18.93
C THR A 70 8.65 -14.32 -17.84
N TYR A 71 8.24 -13.76 -16.70
CA TYR A 71 9.10 -13.54 -15.54
C TYR A 71 8.33 -13.74 -14.23
N PRO A 72 9.01 -13.99 -13.10
CA PRO A 72 8.35 -14.16 -11.82
C PRO A 72 7.53 -12.93 -11.43
N VAL A 73 6.27 -13.14 -11.05
CA VAL A 73 5.43 -12.11 -10.43
C VAL A 73 5.90 -11.91 -9.00
N VAL A 74 6.15 -10.65 -8.61
CA VAL A 74 6.54 -10.32 -7.24
C VAL A 74 5.36 -10.58 -6.32
N LYS A 75 5.58 -11.41 -5.29
CA LYS A 75 4.53 -11.78 -4.33
C LYS A 75 4.27 -10.67 -3.31
N LEU A 76 5.34 -10.07 -2.81
CA LEU A 76 5.32 -9.04 -1.79
C LEU A 76 6.20 -7.86 -2.22
N LEU A 77 5.66 -6.65 -2.13
CA LEU A 77 6.38 -5.41 -2.42
C LEU A 77 6.42 -4.53 -1.18
N LEU A 78 7.62 -4.09 -0.80
CA LEU A 78 7.83 -3.05 0.20
C LEU A 78 7.78 -1.67 -0.45
N CYS A 79 6.85 -0.81 -0.02
CA CYS A 79 6.61 0.49 -0.66
C CYS A 79 6.39 1.62 0.36
N ASP A 80 6.21 2.84 -0.14
CA ASP A 80 6.02 4.09 0.62
C ASP A 80 4.54 4.47 0.82
N ASP A 81 3.61 3.51 0.66
CA ASP A 81 2.15 3.73 0.73
C ASP A 81 1.59 4.59 -0.41
N ALA A 82 2.30 4.69 -1.54
CA ALA A 82 1.80 5.43 -2.69
C ALA A 82 0.70 4.63 -3.43
N PRO A 83 -0.45 5.28 -3.79
CA PRO A 83 -1.63 4.56 -4.32
C PRO A 83 -1.40 3.74 -5.59
N GLN A 84 -0.38 4.05 -6.39
CA GLN A 84 -0.05 3.29 -7.60
C GLN A 84 0.40 1.85 -7.33
N PHE A 85 0.79 1.52 -6.09
CA PHE A 85 1.19 0.15 -5.72
C PHE A 85 0.01 -0.71 -5.29
N ASN A 86 -1.17 -0.12 -5.05
CA ASN A 86 -2.34 -0.84 -4.58
C ASN A 86 -2.75 -1.93 -5.57
N GLY A 87 -2.81 -3.18 -5.08
CA GLY A 87 -3.21 -4.35 -5.88
C GLY A 87 -2.17 -4.84 -6.90
N LEU A 88 -1.01 -4.16 -7.02
CA LEU A 88 0.05 -4.52 -7.96
C LEU A 88 0.62 -5.91 -7.68
N THR A 89 0.87 -6.21 -6.40
CA THR A 89 1.35 -7.50 -5.91
C THR A 89 0.31 -8.12 -4.98
N ALA A 90 0.43 -9.43 -4.72
CA ALA A 90 -0.51 -10.15 -3.84
C ALA A 90 -0.49 -9.59 -2.40
N GLN A 91 0.66 -9.13 -1.94
CA GLN A 91 0.86 -8.53 -0.63
C GLN A 91 1.68 -7.24 -0.74
N LEU A 92 1.45 -6.32 0.18
CA LEU A 92 2.18 -5.06 0.30
C LEU A 92 2.69 -4.91 1.74
N ALA A 93 3.95 -4.53 1.85
CA ALA A 93 4.55 -4.09 3.10
C ALA A 93 4.80 -2.57 3.03
N LEU A 94 4.71 -1.89 4.17
CA LEU A 94 5.00 -0.47 4.27
C LEU A 94 6.39 -0.21 4.86
N CYS A 95 7.08 0.75 4.26
CA CYS A 95 8.41 1.13 4.65
C CYS A 95 8.40 1.99 5.92
N TRP A 96 8.96 1.44 7.01
CA TRP A 96 9.15 2.13 8.28
C TRP A 96 9.87 3.48 8.18
N ILE A 97 10.81 3.62 7.25
CA ILE A 97 11.53 4.88 7.03
C ILE A 97 10.59 5.96 6.46
N HIS A 98 9.68 5.56 5.56
CA HIS A 98 8.67 6.47 5.01
C HIS A 98 7.59 6.80 6.04
N GLU A 99 7.18 5.81 6.85
CA GLU A 99 6.24 6.04 7.95
C GLU A 99 6.81 7.05 8.96
N TYR A 100 8.09 6.91 9.35
CA TYR A 100 8.73 7.85 10.28
C TYR A 100 8.82 9.29 9.74
N ARG A 101 8.92 9.46 8.41
CA ARG A 101 9.03 10.78 7.78
C ARG A 101 7.87 11.69 8.15
N HIS A 102 6.67 11.14 8.38
CA HIS A 102 5.50 11.93 8.78
C HIS A 102 5.70 12.59 10.15
N TYR A 103 6.36 11.92 11.10
CA TYR A 103 6.63 12.43 12.43
C TYR A 103 7.69 13.53 12.43
N LYS A 104 8.71 13.42 11.57
CA LYS A 104 9.73 14.49 11.39
C LYS A 104 9.15 15.82 10.90
N LYS A 105 7.95 15.82 10.30
CA LYS A 105 7.28 17.04 9.82
C LYS A 105 6.52 17.78 10.92
N LEU A 106 6.36 17.19 12.10
CA LEU A 106 5.72 17.84 13.24
C LEU A 106 6.60 18.98 13.74
N THR A 107 5.98 20.16 13.95
CA THR A 107 6.66 21.38 14.39
C THR A 107 6.09 21.81 15.75
N PRO A 108 6.56 21.22 16.87
CA PRO A 108 6.06 21.55 18.19
C PRO A 108 6.35 23.02 18.55
N ARG A 109 5.37 23.69 19.15
CA ARG A 109 5.50 25.09 19.62
C ARG A 109 5.89 25.21 21.09
N PHE A 110 5.68 24.15 21.86
CA PHE A 110 5.93 24.10 23.31
C PHE A 110 7.06 23.11 23.60
N LEU A 111 7.91 23.44 24.56
CA LEU A 111 9.02 22.58 24.99
C LEU A 111 8.54 21.19 25.45
N SER A 112 7.38 21.13 26.12
CA SER A 112 6.74 19.87 26.50
C SER A 112 6.45 18.96 25.30
N HIS A 113 6.01 19.52 24.18
CA HIS A 113 5.74 18.77 22.95
C HIS A 113 7.04 18.35 22.24
N CYS A 114 8.10 19.15 22.33
CA CYS A 114 9.43 18.74 21.86
C CYS A 114 9.88 17.46 22.58
N HIS A 115 9.80 17.44 23.92
CA HIS A 115 10.18 16.27 24.71
C HIS A 115 9.25 15.07 24.51
N LEU A 116 7.97 15.28 24.19
CA LEU A 116 7.07 14.19 23.79
C LEU A 116 7.52 13.58 22.45
N LEU A 117 7.85 14.41 21.46
CA LEU A 117 8.29 13.96 20.15
C LEU A 117 9.67 13.27 20.18
N GLU A 118 10.60 13.76 21.00
CA GLU A 118 11.93 13.14 21.22
C GLU A 118 11.78 11.73 21.81
N ARG A 119 11.02 11.59 22.90
CA ARG A 119 10.76 10.28 23.52
C ARG A 119 10.05 9.33 22.56
N PHE A 120 9.03 9.82 21.84
CA PHE A 120 8.35 9.01 20.84
C PHE A 120 9.29 8.55 19.73
N SER A 121 10.20 9.41 19.25
CA SER A 121 11.21 9.05 18.26
C SER A 121 12.11 7.91 18.75
N GLU A 122 12.57 7.97 20.01
CA GLU A 122 13.38 6.91 20.61
C GLU A 122 12.63 5.58 20.66
N ASP A 123 11.38 5.60 21.14
CA ASP A 123 10.52 4.41 21.23
C ASP A 123 10.19 3.82 19.86
N PHE A 124 9.89 4.67 18.87
CA PHE A 124 9.66 4.26 17.48
C PHE A 124 10.86 3.50 16.93
N TRP A 125 12.06 4.07 17.03
CA TRP A 125 13.26 3.43 16.51
C TRP A 125 13.69 2.22 17.32
N LYS A 126 13.33 2.16 18.61
CA LYS A 126 13.51 0.96 19.43
C LYS A 126 12.64 -0.19 18.92
N LEU A 127 11.37 0.06 18.64
CA LEU A 127 10.48 -0.93 18.02
C LEU A 127 11.02 -1.38 16.66
N TYR A 128 11.42 -0.45 15.80
CA TYR A 128 11.99 -0.79 14.48
C TYR A 128 13.24 -1.66 14.58
N ARG A 129 14.17 -1.35 15.50
CA ARG A 129 15.36 -2.20 15.73
C ARG A 129 14.99 -3.62 16.19
N LYS A 130 13.94 -3.77 17.00
CA LYS A 130 13.45 -5.10 17.38
C LYS A 130 12.86 -5.86 16.19
N LEU A 131 12.12 -5.19 15.32
CA LEU A 131 11.64 -5.78 14.06
C LEU A 131 12.80 -6.24 13.16
N LEU A 132 13.90 -5.48 13.09
CA LEU A 132 15.11 -5.91 12.39
C LEU A 132 15.75 -7.14 13.04
N ALA A 133 15.84 -7.17 14.38
CA ALA A 133 16.40 -8.31 15.10
C ALA A 133 15.54 -9.59 14.93
N TYR A 134 14.22 -9.44 14.90
CA TYR A 134 13.25 -10.53 14.69
C TYR A 134 13.56 -11.36 13.43
N ARG A 135 14.00 -10.70 12.35
CA ARG A 135 14.34 -11.34 11.08
C ARG A 135 15.36 -12.47 11.21
N HIS A 136 16.27 -12.36 12.18
CA HIS A 136 17.32 -13.35 12.39
C HIS A 136 16.84 -14.57 13.19
N HIS A 137 15.85 -14.41 14.07
CA HIS A 137 15.34 -15.46 14.94
C HIS A 137 13.82 -15.34 15.10
N PRO A 138 13.05 -15.54 14.01
CA PRO A 138 11.61 -15.37 14.05
C PRO A 138 10.98 -16.44 14.94
N SER A 139 10.10 -16.02 15.84
CA SER A 139 9.30 -16.92 16.67
C SER A 139 7.90 -16.36 16.86
N GLN A 140 6.93 -17.24 17.12
CA GLN A 140 5.55 -16.81 17.34
C GLN A 140 5.43 -15.92 18.60
N ALA A 141 6.09 -16.30 19.70
CA ALA A 141 6.05 -15.55 20.95
C ALA A 141 6.63 -14.12 20.80
N GLU A 142 7.73 -13.97 20.05
CA GLU A 142 8.30 -12.65 19.77
C GLU A 142 7.40 -11.84 18.83
N ALA A 143 6.76 -12.47 17.85
CA ALA A 143 5.82 -11.79 16.96
C ALA A 143 4.62 -11.22 17.73
N GLU A 144 4.03 -11.99 18.66
CA GLU A 144 2.94 -11.53 19.53
C GLU A 144 3.38 -10.38 20.45
N THR A 145 4.60 -10.47 20.98
CA THR A 145 5.21 -9.41 21.78
C THR A 145 5.37 -8.11 20.97
N LEU A 146 5.89 -8.21 19.74
CA LEU A 146 6.09 -7.06 18.86
C LEU A 146 4.78 -6.42 18.41
N GLN A 147 3.74 -7.22 18.15
CA GLN A 147 2.40 -6.71 17.86
C GLN A 147 1.83 -5.92 19.04
N THR A 148 1.98 -6.44 20.26
CA THR A 148 1.53 -5.77 21.48
C THR A 148 2.31 -4.47 21.71
N GLU A 149 3.62 -4.48 21.50
CA GLU A 149 4.45 -3.27 21.61
C GLU A 149 4.07 -2.21 20.57
N PHE A 150 3.76 -2.61 19.34
CA PHE A 150 3.25 -1.72 18.29
C PHE A 150 1.93 -1.07 18.73
N GLU A 151 0.94 -1.86 19.12
CA GLU A 151 -0.37 -1.36 19.55
C GLU A 151 -0.26 -0.42 20.74
N ARG A 152 0.58 -0.75 21.72
CA ARG A 152 0.83 0.12 22.86
C ARG A 152 1.46 1.44 22.44
N LEU A 153 2.49 1.41 21.59
CA LEU A 153 3.20 2.61 21.16
C LEU A 153 2.28 3.57 20.42
N PHE A 154 1.50 3.07 19.44
CA PHE A 154 0.66 3.90 18.58
C PHE A 154 -0.76 4.15 19.14
N GLY A 155 -1.25 3.33 20.07
CA GLY A 155 -2.60 3.46 20.64
C GLY A 155 -2.71 4.36 21.89
N GLN A 156 -1.61 4.65 22.59
CA GLN A 156 -1.63 5.50 23.78
C GLN A 156 -1.65 7.00 23.41
N SER A 157 -2.51 7.80 24.04
CA SER A 157 -2.44 9.27 23.88
C SER A 157 -1.17 9.83 24.55
N SER A 158 -0.54 10.79 23.88
CA SER A 158 0.63 11.52 24.37
C SER A 158 0.27 12.87 25.00
N GLY A 159 -0.97 13.35 24.81
CA GLY A 159 -1.38 14.70 25.16
C GLY A 159 -0.90 15.76 24.16
N TYR A 160 -0.32 15.35 23.02
CA TYR A 160 0.01 16.22 21.90
C TYR A 160 -0.81 15.79 20.67
N ASP A 161 -1.90 16.51 20.40
CA ASP A 161 -2.91 16.13 19.41
C ASP A 161 -2.33 15.78 18.03
N LEU A 162 -1.41 16.60 17.50
CA LEU A 162 -0.80 16.33 16.18
C LEU A 162 0.03 15.04 16.17
N LEU A 163 0.68 14.69 17.27
CA LEU A 163 1.38 13.42 17.40
C LEU A 163 0.37 12.27 17.49
N ASP A 164 -0.67 12.42 18.29
CA ASP A 164 -1.72 11.41 18.47
C ASP A 164 -2.47 11.12 17.17
N GLU A 165 -2.78 12.14 16.36
CA GLU A 165 -3.33 11.99 15.02
C GLU A 165 -2.40 11.18 14.10
N ARG A 166 -1.09 11.47 14.11
CA ARG A 166 -0.12 10.71 13.30
C ARG A 166 -0.05 9.25 13.76
N LYS A 167 -0.03 9.01 15.07
CA LYS A 167 -0.01 7.67 15.65
C LYS A 167 -1.24 6.86 15.29
N ALA A 168 -2.43 7.46 15.29
CA ALA A 168 -3.65 6.80 14.87
C ALA A 168 -3.61 6.34 13.39
N LEU A 169 -3.04 7.16 12.51
CA LEU A 169 -2.83 6.79 11.11
C LEU A 169 -1.85 5.63 10.96
N THR A 170 -0.76 5.61 11.72
CA THR A 170 0.18 4.47 11.73
C THR A 170 -0.47 3.21 12.30
N LEU A 171 -1.28 3.34 13.36
CA LEU A 171 -2.01 2.21 13.96
C LEU A 171 -2.96 1.56 12.96
N ALA A 172 -3.67 2.36 12.16
CA ALA A 172 -4.54 1.87 11.10
C ALA A 172 -3.80 1.08 10.00
N LYS A 173 -2.47 1.23 9.91
CA LYS A 173 -1.58 0.54 8.97
C LYS A 173 -0.80 -0.60 9.63
N LYS A 174 -1.26 -1.12 10.78
CA LYS A 174 -0.58 -2.18 11.55
C LYS A 174 -0.14 -3.34 10.67
N ASP A 175 -1.07 -3.94 9.94
CA ASP A 175 -0.82 -5.17 9.19
C ASP A 175 0.29 -5.01 8.13
N PRO A 176 0.24 -4.02 7.22
CA PRO A 176 1.30 -3.87 6.23
C PRO A 176 2.61 -3.31 6.82
N LEU A 177 2.60 -2.63 7.98
CA LEU A 177 3.83 -2.23 8.68
C LEU A 177 4.51 -3.40 9.42
N LEU A 178 3.73 -4.36 9.91
CA LEU A 178 4.23 -5.54 10.62
C LEU A 178 4.39 -6.77 9.73
N MET A 179 4.37 -6.59 8.40
CA MET A 179 4.49 -7.69 7.43
C MET A 179 5.75 -8.55 7.63
N VAL A 180 6.82 -7.99 8.19
CA VAL A 180 8.05 -8.71 8.56
C VAL A 180 7.82 -9.86 9.55
N LEU A 181 6.73 -9.82 10.34
CA LEU A 181 6.38 -10.89 11.27
C LEU A 181 5.90 -12.17 10.55
N SER A 182 5.34 -12.03 9.35
CA SER A 182 5.02 -13.14 8.44
C SER A 182 6.10 -13.37 7.37
N HIS A 183 6.89 -12.34 7.08
CA HIS A 183 7.91 -12.30 6.03
C HIS A 183 9.26 -11.83 6.61
N PRO A 184 9.97 -12.64 7.41
CA PRO A 184 11.23 -12.22 8.03
C PRO A 184 12.35 -11.89 7.03
N GLU A 185 12.18 -12.23 5.75
CA GLU A 185 13.11 -11.89 4.68
C GLU A 185 13.20 -10.38 4.37
N ILE A 186 12.15 -9.57 4.66
CA ILE A 186 12.11 -8.12 4.36
C ILE A 186 12.67 -7.23 5.47
#